data_AF-A0A543HHK9-F1
#
_entry.id   AF-A0A543HHK9-F1
#
_cell.length_a   1.000
_cell.length_b   1.000
_cell.length_c   1.000
_cell.angle_alpha   90.00
_cell.angle_beta   90.00
_cell.angle_gamma   90.00
#
_symmetry.space_group_name_H-M   'P 1'
#
loop_
_entity.id
_entity.type
_entity.pdbx_description
1 polymer ?
#
loop_
_entity_poly.entity_id
_entity_poly.type
_entity_poly.pdbx_seq_one_letter_code
_entity_poly.pdbx_strand_id
1 'polypeptide(L)' 'MNQKNRREFESLAEAAERTGLSTKTIRRRIASGVLAAYRSGPRVLRVDPYDVDQMMVRLPTMSAGPESMRAPHASR' A
#
# COMPACT_ATOMS: atom_id res chain seq x y z
N MET A 1 -9.07 -6.55 20.27
CA MET A 1 -7.65 -6.95 20.23
C MET A 1 -6.85 -5.78 19.67
N ASN A 2 -6.24 -4.95 20.53
CA ASN A 2 -5.59 -3.71 20.10
C ASN A 2 -4.11 -3.75 20.53
N GLN A 3 -3.29 -4.52 19.82
CA GLN A 3 -1.83 -4.47 19.96
C GLN A 3 -1.33 -3.20 19.24
N LYS A 4 -1.48 -2.05 19.89
CA LYS A 4 -0.74 -0.84 19.53
C LYS A 4 0.48 -0.74 20.43
N ASN A 5 1.66 -0.56 19.82
CA ASN A 5 2.82 0.20 20.32
C ASN A 5 4.20 -0.50 20.37
N ARG A 6 4.53 -1.40 19.43
CA ARG A 6 5.90 -1.38 18.91
C ARG A 6 5.85 -0.87 17.48
N ARG A 7 6.28 0.38 17.29
CA ARG A 7 6.58 0.88 15.95
C ARG A 7 7.79 0.09 15.47
N GLU A 8 7.57 -0.77 14.49
CA GLU A 8 8.64 -1.49 13.82
C GLU A 8 9.18 -0.61 12.70
N PHE A 9 10.50 -0.66 12.52
CA PHE A 9 11.19 0.22 11.59
C PHE A 9 12.17 -0.60 10.75
N GLU A 10 11.82 -0.79 9.49
CA GLU A 10 12.65 -1.50 8.52
C GLU A 10 13.48 -0.52 7.69
N SER A 11 14.58 -1.01 7.15
CA SER A 11 15.39 -0.31 6.17
C SER A 11 14.67 -0.22 4.82
N LEU A 12 15.12 0.70 3.97
CA LEU A 12 14.56 0.82 2.61
C LEU A 12 14.78 -0.43 1.75
N ALA A 13 15.83 -1.21 2.05
CA ALA A 13 16.14 -2.44 1.34
C ALA A 13 15.19 -3.57 1.75
N GLU A 14 14.96 -3.75 3.05
CA GLU A 14 14.00 -4.74 3.58
C GLU A 14 12.58 -4.44 3.06
N ALA A 15 12.16 -3.17 3.09
CA ALA A 15 10.87 -2.75 2.53
C ALA A 15 10.73 -3.07 1.03
N ALA A 16 11.83 -2.90 0.28
CA ALA A 16 11.86 -3.18 -1.15
C ALA A 16 11.72 -4.68 -1.45
N GLU A 17 12.46 -5.51 -0.71
CA GLU A 17 12.37 -6.97 -0.81
C GLU A 17 10.97 -7.48 -0.46
N ARG A 18 10.38 -6.94 0.62
CA ARG A 18 9.06 -7.34 1.12
C ARG A 18 7.92 -7.00 0.17
N THR A 19 7.97 -5.82 -0.45
CA THR A 19 6.88 -5.32 -1.32
C THR A 19 7.09 -5.55 -2.81
N GLY A 20 8.30 -6.00 -3.20
CA GLY A 20 8.71 -6.08 -4.61
C GLY A 20 8.93 -4.72 -5.28
N LEU A 21 8.84 -3.61 -4.53
CA LEU A 21 9.13 -2.28 -5.04
C LEU A 21 10.63 -2.02 -5.04
N SER A 22 11.12 -1.23 -6.00
CA SER A 22 12.51 -0.77 -5.93
C SER A 22 12.73 0.24 -4.79
N THR A 23 13.91 0.19 -4.17
CA THR A 23 14.34 1.21 -3.18
C THR A 23 14.23 2.64 -3.74
N LYS A 24 14.45 2.82 -5.05
CA LYS A 24 14.25 4.08 -5.78
C LYS A 24 12.80 4.57 -5.73
N THR A 25 11.83 3.65 -5.86
CA THR A 25 10.40 3.98 -5.77
C THR A 25 10.02 4.40 -4.35
N ILE A 26 10.51 3.67 -3.34
CA ILE A 26 10.29 4.03 -1.94
C ILE A 26 10.87 5.43 -1.64
N ARG A 27 12.13 5.71 -2.06
CA ARG A 27 12.73 7.04 -1.93
C ARG A 27 11.94 8.14 -2.63
N ARG A 28 11.41 7.87 -3.83
CA ARG A 28 10.57 8.83 -4.57
C ARG A 28 9.29 9.16 -3.80
N ARG A 29 8.68 8.16 -3.16
CA ARG A 29 7.46 8.33 -2.33
C ARG A 29 7.73 9.11 -1.06
N ILE A 30 8.91 8.93 -0.46
CA ILE A 30 9.39 9.76 0.66
C ILE A 30 9.59 11.20 0.20
N ALA A 31 10.30 11.40 -0.92
CA ALA A 31 10.57 12.74 -1.46
C ALA A 31 9.29 13.48 -1.87
N SER A 32 8.26 12.77 -2.33
CA SER A 32 6.96 13.35 -2.65
C SER A 32 6.06 13.56 -1.43
N GLY A 33 6.51 13.22 -0.22
CA GLY A 33 5.75 13.36 1.02
C GLY A 33 4.60 12.35 1.19
N VAL A 34 4.53 11.31 0.35
CA VAL A 34 3.47 10.30 0.41
C VAL A 34 3.78 9.21 1.44
N LEU A 35 5.06 8.91 1.63
CA LEU A 35 5.54 7.94 2.60
C LEU A 35 6.37 8.64 3.68
N ALA A 36 6.00 8.45 4.95
CA ALA A 36 6.79 8.96 6.06
C ALA A 36 8.11 8.18 6.18
N ALA A 37 9.20 8.90 6.41
CA ALA A 37 10.50 8.30 6.70
C ALA A 37 11.05 8.85 8.02
N TYR A 38 11.67 7.96 8.77
CA TYR A 38 12.28 8.22 10.06
C TYR A 38 13.79 8.16 9.92
N ARG A 39 14.51 9.09 10.56
CA ARG A 39 15.98 9.08 10.56
C ARG A 39 16.51 8.47 11.85
N SER A 40 17.47 7.57 11.71
CA SER A 40 18.30 7.07 12.80
C SER A 40 19.72 7.60 12.60
N GLY A 41 20.00 8.78 13.17
CA GLY A 41 21.27 9.47 12.95
C GLY A 41 21.37 10.18 11.59
N PRO A 42 22.60 10.52 11.14
CA PRO A 42 22.78 11.48 10.05
C PRO A 42 22.36 10.98 8.66
N ARG A 43 22.48 9.66 8.39
CA ARG A 43 22.34 9.09 7.04
C ARG A 43 21.36 7.92 6.93
N VAL A 44 20.95 7.30 8.04
CA VAL A 44 20.11 6.10 8.00
C VAL A 44 18.64 6.52 7.98
N LEU A 45 17.94 6.09 6.95
CA LEU A 45 16.49 6.22 6.84
C LEU A 45 15.83 4.88 7.16
N ARG A 46 14.71 4.95 7.86
CA ARG A 46 13.81 3.85 8.19
C ARG A 46 12.40 4.22 7.79
N VAL A 47 11.59 3.20 7.55
CA VAL A 47 10.16 3.34 7.23
C VAL A 47 9.37 2.43 8.15
N ASP A 48 8.13 2.82 8.43
CA ASP A 48 7.17 1.94 9.09
C ASP A 48 6.64 0.94 8.05
N PRO A 49 6.78 -0.38 8.27
CA PRO A 49 6.29 -1.39 7.32
C PRO A 49 4.81 -1.22 6.97
N TYR A 50 4.00 -0.78 7.95
CA TYR A 50 2.56 -0.59 7.77
C TYR A 50 2.26 0.56 6.81
N ASP A 51 2.98 1.68 6.94
CA ASP A 51 2.82 2.82 6.02
C ASP A 51 3.23 2.45 4.59
N VAL A 52 4.25 1.60 4.43
CA VAL A 52 4.66 1.08 3.12
C VAL A 52 3.55 0.19 2.52
N ASP A 53 2.92 -0.67 3.33
CA ASP A 53 1.83 -1.54 2.87
C ASP A 53 0.58 -0.76 2.45
N GLN A 54 0.27 0.31 3.17
CA GLN A 54 -0.87 1.18 2.83
C GLN A 54 -0.71 1.89 1.49
N MET A 55 0.49 1.94 0.91
CA MET A 55 0.68 2.44 -0.45
C MET A 55 0.08 1.53 -1.53
N MET A 56 -0.18 0.26 -1.22
CA MET A 56 -0.77 -0.70 -2.14
C MET A 56 -2.30 -0.66 -2.02
N VAL A 57 -2.96 -0.06 -3.00
CA VAL A 57 -4.42 -0.03 -3.09
C VAL A 57 -4.88 -1.20 -3.96
N ARG A 58 -5.83 -1.99 -3.45
CA ARG A 58 -6.50 -3.00 -4.28
C ARG A 58 -7.30 -2.29 -5.37
N LEU A 59 -6.95 -2.54 -6.62
CA LEU A 59 -7.76 -2.07 -7.74
C LEU A 59 -9.08 -2.85 -7.76
N PRO A 60 -10.23 -2.18 -8.02
CA PRO A 60 -11.47 -2.89 -8.24
C PRO A 60 -11.30 -3.79 -9.46
N THR A 61 -11.40 -5.10 -9.25
CA THR A 61 -11.55 -6.03 -10.36
C THR A 61 -13.00 -5.94 -10.79
N MET A 62 -13.28 -5.95 -12.10
CA MET A 62 -14.65 -6.07 -12.60
C MET A 62 -15.27 -7.29 -11.91
N SER A 63 -16.24 -7.08 -11.01
CA SER A 63 -17.11 -8.17 -10.62
C SER A 63 -17.78 -8.63 -11.90
N ALA A 64 -17.69 -9.93 -12.19
CA ALA A 64 -18.43 -10.51 -13.30
C ALA A 64 -19.92 -10.23 -13.05
N GLY A 65 -20.47 -9.22 -13.71
CA GLY A 65 -21.90 -8.98 -13.79
C GLY A 65 -22.42 -9.60 -15.09
N PRO A 66 -23.30 -10.61 -14.99
CA PRO A 66 -24.30 -10.81 -16.03
C PRO A 66 -25.71 -10.99 -15.45
N GLU A 67 -26.06 -10.37 -14.31
CA GLU A 67 -27.37 -10.57 -13.68
C GLU A 67 -28.34 -9.38 -13.76
N SER A 68 -27.87 -8.16 -14.03
CA SER A 68 -28.74 -6.97 -14.06
C SER A 68 -29.42 -6.68 -15.41
N MET A 69 -29.28 -7.55 -16.42
CA MET A 69 -29.96 -7.43 -17.72
C MET A 69 -31.26 -8.24 -17.84
N ARG A 70 -31.75 -8.88 -16.76
CA ARG A 70 -33.10 -9.44 -16.75
C ARG A 70 -34.13 -8.34 -16.49
N ALA A 71 -34.39 -7.53 -17.51
CA ALA A 71 -35.68 -6.86 -17.61
C ALA A 71 -36.74 -7.93 -17.92
N PRO A 72 -37.86 -8.04 -17.18
CA PRO A 72 -39.03 -8.68 -17.73
C PRO A 72 -39.60 -7.75 -18.79
N HIS A 73 -39.29 -8.03 -20.06
CA HIS A 73 -40.15 -7.64 -21.16
C HIS A 73 -41.42 -8.48 -21.07
N ALA A 74 -42.31 -8.10 -20.16
CA ALA A 74 -43.69 -8.57 -20.16
C ALA A 74 -44.49 -7.68 -21.12
N SER A 75 -44.35 -7.97 -22.41
CA SER A 75 -45.46 -7.75 -23.34
C SER A 75 -46.56 -8.73 -22.99
N ARG A 76 -47.72 -8.24 -22.55
CA ARG A 76 -49.04 -8.49 -23.14
C ARG A 76 -50.14 -7.83 -22.32
#